data_AF-A0A8H7V234-F1
#
_entry.id   AF-A0A8H7V234-F1
#
_cell.length_a   1.000
_cell.length_b   1.000
_cell.length_c   1.000
_cell.angle_alpha   90.00
_cell.angle_beta   90.00
_cell.angle_gamma   90.00
#
_symmetry.space_group_name_H-M   'P 1'
#
loop_
_entity.id
_entity.type
_entity.pdbx_description
1 polymer ?
#
loop_
_entity_poly.entity_id
_entity_poly.type
_entity_poly.pdbx_seq_one_letter_code
_entity_poly.pdbx_strand_id
1 'polypeptide(L)'
;MFPSEGYFYVKSQKNGLFVSVDGEDEGDDDSQKVYSCGVMKMDIWFLSKLQWASIMMDIEGGDLKSDKRVLQYNRKKTMTHNQRWGIRDGFVYVVADPRLVLDTQEDEGSYITVAVKKSEENDLQQWYLEPYEGDC
;
A
#
# COMPACT_ATOMS: atom_id res chain seq x y z
N MET A 1 0.19 -10.30 -10.11
CA MET A 1 -1.19 -10.10 -9.60
C MET A 1 -1.21 -10.58 -8.16
N PHE A 2 -1.93 -9.92 -7.26
CA PHE A 2 -2.01 -10.37 -5.87
C PHE A 2 -2.69 -11.74 -5.77
N PRO A 3 -2.37 -12.55 -4.73
CA PRO A 3 -3.08 -13.79 -4.45
C PRO A 3 -4.59 -13.54 -4.37
N SER A 4 -5.39 -14.39 -5.03
CA SER A 4 -6.86 -14.28 -5.05
C SER A 4 -7.51 -14.79 -3.76
N GLU A 5 -6.77 -15.55 -2.95
CA GLU A 5 -7.25 -16.17 -1.71
C GLU A 5 -6.21 -15.98 -0.59
N GLY A 6 -6.69 -15.93 0.66
CA GLY A 6 -5.85 -15.77 1.85
C GLY A 6 -5.58 -14.32 2.24
N TYR A 7 -4.88 -14.16 3.36
CA TYR A 7 -4.40 -12.88 3.88
C TYR A 7 -2.87 -12.88 3.83
N PHE A 8 -2.27 -11.71 3.68
CA PHE A 8 -0.81 -11.59 3.60
C PHE A 8 -0.37 -10.22 4.08
N TYR A 9 0.83 -10.11 4.62
CA TYR A 9 1.49 -8.85 4.90
C TYR A 9 2.32 -8.39 3.71
N VAL A 10 2.44 -7.07 3.52
CA VAL A 10 3.38 -6.47 2.55
C VAL A 10 4.60 -6.01 3.33
N LYS A 11 5.74 -6.63 3.06
CA LYS A 11 6.99 -6.43 3.81
C LYS A 11 8.06 -5.82 2.92
N SER A 12 8.69 -4.75 3.37
CA SER A 12 9.83 -4.12 2.70
C SER A 12 11.00 -5.09 2.66
N GLN A 13 11.61 -5.27 1.48
CA GLN A 13 12.81 -6.12 1.35
C GLN A 13 14.03 -5.48 2.01
N LYS A 14 14.06 -4.14 2.13
CA LYS A 14 15.21 -3.37 2.61
C LYS A 14 15.39 -3.46 4.12
N ASN A 15 14.35 -3.14 4.88
CA ASN A 15 14.40 -3.02 6.34
C ASN A 15 13.54 -4.07 7.07
N GLY A 16 12.79 -4.89 6.33
CA GLY A 16 11.93 -5.92 6.91
C GLY A 16 10.69 -5.39 7.63
N LEU A 17 10.44 -4.08 7.56
CA LEU A 17 9.24 -3.44 8.09
C LEU A 17 8.02 -3.77 7.23
N PHE A 18 6.84 -3.65 7.81
CA PHE A 18 5.58 -3.94 7.14
C PHE A 18 4.86 -2.63 6.78
N VAL A 19 4.08 -2.69 5.71
CA VAL A 19 3.09 -1.64 5.42
C VAL A 19 2.06 -1.64 6.54
N SER A 20 2.07 -0.57 7.33
CA SER A 20 1.18 -0.28 8.45
C SER A 20 0.26 0.88 8.08
N VAL A 21 -0.79 1.07 8.87
CA VAL A 21 -1.68 2.23 8.77
C VAL A 21 -1.53 2.98 10.09
N ASP A 22 -0.87 4.13 10.03
CA ASP A 22 -0.72 4.97 11.22
C ASP A 22 -1.99 5.79 11.40
N GLY A 23 -2.50 5.75 12.62
CA GLY A 23 -3.62 6.58 13.05
C GLY A 23 -3.09 7.68 13.96
N GLU A 24 -2.87 8.87 13.40
CA GLU A 24 -3.13 10.08 14.16
C GLU A 24 -4.40 10.70 13.56
N ASP A 25 -5.46 10.72 14.37
CA ASP A 25 -6.67 11.50 14.12
C ASP A 25 -6.27 12.99 14.09
N GLU A 26 -5.90 13.50 12.91
CA GLU A 26 -6.05 14.93 12.67
C GLU A 26 -7.52 15.16 12.30
N GLY A 27 -8.25 15.64 13.31
CA GLY A 27 -9.70 15.66 13.38
C GLY A 27 -10.42 16.36 12.23
N ASP A 28 -11.40 15.63 11.68
CA ASP A 28 -12.79 16.05 11.42
C ASP A 28 -13.44 14.93 10.61
N ASP A 29 -14.34 14.15 11.24
CA ASP A 29 -15.40 13.22 10.76
C ASP A 29 -15.26 12.44 9.41
N ASP A 30 -14.08 12.41 8.77
CA ASP A 30 -13.76 11.76 7.50
C ASP A 30 -12.25 11.36 7.48
N SER A 31 -11.72 10.91 8.63
CA SER A 31 -10.28 10.77 8.86
C SER A 31 -9.63 9.71 7.95
N GLN A 32 -8.98 10.20 6.89
CA GLN A 32 -8.15 9.41 5.99
C GLN A 32 -6.88 8.98 6.74
N LYS A 33 -6.70 7.67 6.93
CA LYS A 33 -5.49 7.15 7.57
C LYS A 33 -4.38 6.97 6.55
N VAL A 34 -3.15 7.33 6.91
CA VAL A 34 -2.01 7.27 6.00
C VAL A 34 -1.25 5.95 6.20
N TYR A 35 -0.80 5.35 5.11
CA TYR A 35 0.06 4.17 5.19
C TYR A 35 1.50 4.57 5.55
N SER A 36 2.15 3.79 6.39
CA SER A 36 3.53 3.97 6.83
C SER A 36 4.30 2.65 6.86
N CYS A 37 5.60 2.73 7.09
CA CYS A 37 6.47 1.58 7.33
C CYS A 37 6.59 1.34 8.83
N GLY A 38 6.12 0.21 9.36
CA GLY A 38 6.06 -0.04 10.80
C GLY A 38 6.41 -1.47 11.21
N VAL A 39 6.63 -1.67 12.51
CA VAL A 39 6.82 -3.00 13.11
C VAL A 39 5.49 -3.75 13.30
N MET A 40 4.36 -3.04 13.34
CA MET A 40 3.04 -3.67 13.53
C MET A 40 2.59 -4.45 12.29
N LYS A 41 2.43 -5.76 12.48
CA LYS A 41 1.69 -6.66 11.59
C LYS A 41 0.20 -6.36 11.72
N MET A 42 -0.34 -5.55 10.83
CA MET A 42 -1.79 -5.39 10.74
C MET A 42 -2.37 -6.40 9.74
N ASP A 43 -3.41 -7.12 10.14
CA ASP A 43 -4.17 -8.03 9.28
C ASP A 43 -4.58 -7.29 8.01
N ILE A 44 -3.90 -7.57 6.89
CA ILE A 44 -4.23 -6.97 5.61
C ILE A 44 -5.46 -7.70 5.06
N TRP A 45 -6.61 -7.38 5.65
CA TRP A 45 -7.96 -7.68 5.15
C TRP A 45 -8.21 -7.12 3.73
N PHE A 46 -7.28 -6.35 3.16
CA PHE A 46 -7.56 -5.38 2.11
C PHE A 46 -7.15 -5.73 0.69
N LEU A 47 -6.14 -6.57 0.49
CA LEU A 47 -5.65 -6.83 -0.87
C LEU A 47 -6.33 -8.04 -1.53
N SER A 48 -6.93 -8.96 -0.75
CA SER A 48 -7.65 -10.14 -1.27
C SER A 48 -9.16 -9.96 -1.41
N LYS A 49 -9.78 -8.94 -0.76
CA LYS A 49 -11.23 -8.67 -0.82
C LYS A 49 -11.61 -7.24 -1.22
N LEU A 50 -10.94 -6.72 -2.25
CA LEU A 50 -11.23 -5.45 -2.93
C LEU A 50 -12.66 -5.32 -3.53
N GLN A 51 -13.57 -6.28 -3.29
CA GLN A 51 -14.96 -6.23 -3.70
C GLN A 51 -15.97 -6.00 -2.55
N TRP A 52 -15.57 -6.14 -1.26
CA TRP A 52 -16.48 -5.98 -0.10
C TRP A 52 -16.01 -5.03 1.00
N ALA A 53 -14.74 -4.62 1.03
CA ALA A 53 -14.28 -3.58 1.96
C ALA A 53 -14.79 -2.19 1.52
N SER A 54 -15.27 -1.39 2.47
CA SER A 54 -15.69 0.00 2.21
C SER A 54 -14.51 0.94 2.02
N ILE A 55 -13.30 0.54 2.42
CA ILE A 55 -12.07 1.33 2.39
C ILE A 55 -11.05 0.58 1.52
N MET A 56 -10.18 1.30 0.80
CA MET A 56 -9.17 0.81 -0.16
C MET A 56 -7.84 1.57 0.01
N MET A 57 -6.74 0.96 -0.45
CA MET A 57 -5.45 1.65 -0.63
C MET A 57 -5.57 2.62 -1.81
N ASP A 58 -5.39 3.90 -1.55
CA ASP A 58 -5.66 5.02 -2.47
C ASP A 58 -4.46 5.96 -2.54
N ILE A 59 -4.17 6.49 -3.73
CA ILE A 59 -3.17 7.56 -3.89
C ILE A 59 -3.84 8.89 -3.59
N GLU A 60 -3.24 9.64 -2.66
CA GLU A 60 -3.69 10.95 -2.22
C GLU A 60 -4.05 11.88 -3.38
N GLY A 61 -5.26 12.44 -3.32
CA GLY A 61 -5.80 13.35 -4.33
C GLY A 61 -6.21 12.68 -5.65
N GLY A 62 -5.95 11.38 -5.84
CA GLY A 62 -6.31 10.62 -7.04
C GLY A 62 -5.45 10.86 -8.28
N ASP A 63 -4.47 11.76 -8.17
CA ASP A 63 -3.52 12.04 -9.24
C ASP A 63 -2.44 10.95 -9.29
N LEU A 64 -2.31 10.28 -10.44
CA LEU A 64 -1.24 9.31 -10.70
C LEU A 64 0.09 10.02 -10.94
N LYS A 65 0.72 10.52 -9.87
CA LYS A 65 2.01 11.22 -9.87
C LYS A 65 2.93 10.65 -8.79
N SER A 66 4.23 10.83 -8.95
CA SER A 66 5.19 10.49 -7.90
C SER A 66 5.04 11.40 -6.69
N ASP A 67 5.63 10.97 -5.57
CA ASP A 67 5.74 11.70 -4.31
C ASP A 67 4.39 11.94 -3.62
N LYS A 68 3.35 11.25 -4.07
CA LYS A 68 2.03 11.24 -3.45
C LYS A 68 1.98 10.19 -2.35
N ARG A 69 1.34 10.55 -1.23
CA ARG A 69 1.12 9.62 -0.13
C ARG A 69 0.11 8.55 -0.52
N VAL A 70 0.23 7.41 0.13
CA VAL A 70 -0.74 6.33 0.04
C VAL A 70 -1.57 6.34 1.32
N LEU A 71 -2.89 6.32 1.17
CA LEU A 71 -3.84 6.44 2.27
C LEU A 71 -5.00 5.45 2.14
N GLN A 72 -5.72 5.28 3.23
CA GLN A 72 -6.98 4.57 3.28
C GLN A 72 -8.11 5.49 2.85
N TYR A 73 -8.83 5.11 1.78
CA TYR A 73 -9.97 5.88 1.30
C TYR A 73 -11.16 5.01 0.98
N ASN A 74 -12.36 5.59 1.05
CA ASN A 74 -13.57 4.90 0.66
C ASN A 74 -13.50 4.36 -0.77
N ARG A 75 -14.02 3.15 -0.98
CA ARG A 75 -14.04 2.49 -2.28
C ARG A 75 -14.79 3.36 -3.29
N LYS A 76 -14.09 3.78 -4.33
CA LYS A 76 -14.68 4.58 -5.41
C LYS A 76 -15.50 3.66 -6.33
N LYS A 77 -16.66 4.14 -6.78
CA LYS A 77 -17.48 3.45 -7.81
C LYS A 77 -17.05 3.81 -9.23
N THR A 78 -16.47 4.98 -9.40
CA THR A 78 -15.96 5.54 -10.66
C THR A 78 -14.54 6.07 -10.44
N MET A 79 -13.74 6.25 -11.50
CA MET A 79 -12.35 6.76 -11.40
C MET A 79 -11.44 5.98 -10.44
N THR A 80 -11.62 4.66 -10.37
CA THR A 80 -10.91 3.75 -9.45
C THR A 80 -9.42 3.50 -9.78
N HIS A 81 -8.85 4.25 -10.72
CA HIS A 81 -7.49 3.97 -11.24
C HIS A 81 -6.41 4.07 -10.16
N ASN A 82 -6.59 4.98 -9.22
CA ASN A 82 -5.70 5.22 -8.08
C ASN A 82 -5.94 4.26 -6.88
N GLN A 83 -6.88 3.30 -7.01
CA GLN A 83 -7.18 2.26 -6.02
C GLN A 83 -6.87 0.84 -6.51
N ARG A 84 -6.32 0.70 -7.72
CA ARG A 84 -6.03 -0.59 -8.34
C ARG A 84 -4.53 -0.84 -8.31
N TRP A 85 -4.15 -1.86 -7.54
CA TRP A 85 -2.76 -2.23 -7.33
C TRP A 85 -2.49 -3.63 -7.88
N GLY A 86 -1.28 -3.83 -8.38
CA GLY A 86 -0.74 -5.13 -8.75
C GLY A 86 0.61 -5.32 -8.10
N ILE A 87 1.08 -6.57 -8.06
CA ILE A 87 2.45 -6.89 -7.70
C ILE A 87 3.10 -7.71 -8.80
N ARG A 88 4.34 -7.36 -9.15
CA ARG A 88 5.20 -8.07 -10.12
C ARG A 88 6.67 -7.78 -9.83
N ASP A 89 7.48 -8.84 -9.80
CA ASP A 89 8.93 -8.76 -9.57
C ASP A 89 9.30 -7.96 -8.30
N GLY A 90 8.53 -8.15 -7.23
CA GLY A 90 8.70 -7.44 -5.95
C GLY A 90 8.21 -5.99 -5.94
N PHE A 91 7.78 -5.44 -7.07
CA PHE A 91 7.18 -4.10 -7.10
C PHE A 91 5.67 -4.17 -6.93
N VAL A 92 5.14 -3.42 -5.96
CA VAL A 92 3.71 -3.11 -5.88
C VAL A 92 3.47 -1.86 -6.72
N TYR A 93 2.68 -1.99 -7.79
CA TYR A 93 2.50 -0.96 -8.82
C TYR A 93 1.03 -0.60 -9.04
N VAL A 94 0.79 0.60 -9.56
CA VAL A 94 -0.54 1.05 -9.95
C VAL A 94 -0.92 0.41 -11.29
N VAL A 95 -2.04 -0.29 -11.35
CA VAL A 95 -2.46 -1.01 -12.58
C VAL A 95 -2.65 -0.06 -13.76
N ALA A 96 -3.11 1.18 -13.49
CA ALA A 96 -3.31 2.20 -14.51
C ALA A 96 -2.00 2.81 -15.03
N ASP A 97 -0.92 2.85 -14.23
CA ASP A 97 0.41 3.27 -14.64
C ASP A 97 1.49 2.42 -13.92
N PRO A 98 1.94 1.30 -14.55
CA PRO A 98 2.90 0.39 -13.93
C PRO A 98 4.29 0.98 -13.69
N ARG A 99 4.55 2.23 -14.08
CA ARG A 99 5.79 2.94 -13.75
C ARG A 99 5.73 3.49 -12.33
N LEU A 100 4.55 3.69 -11.76
CA LEU A 100 4.37 4.15 -10.39
C LEU A 100 4.29 2.95 -9.45
N VAL A 101 5.21 2.91 -8.49
CA VAL A 101 5.38 1.82 -7.53
C VAL A 101 5.35 2.34 -6.10
N LEU A 102 5.00 1.49 -5.14
CA LEU A 102 5.15 1.81 -3.72
C LEU A 102 6.63 2.02 -3.39
N ASP A 103 6.90 3.12 -2.70
CA ASP A 103 8.21 3.51 -2.22
C ASP A 103 8.09 3.86 -0.72
N THR A 104 9.17 3.66 0.01
CA THR A 104 9.27 3.99 1.42
C THR A 104 10.63 4.62 1.72
N GLN A 105 10.79 5.12 2.94
CA GLN A 105 12.08 5.58 3.44
C GLN A 105 12.63 4.54 4.41
N GLU A 106 13.90 4.67 4.75
CA GLU A 106 14.57 3.69 5.62
C GLU A 106 14.00 3.68 7.05
N ASP A 107 13.49 4.83 7.50
CA ASP A 107 13.04 5.05 8.88
C ASP A 107 11.66 4.43 9.14
N GLU A 108 11.49 3.82 10.32
CA GLU A 108 10.19 3.42 10.84
C GLU A 108 9.28 4.64 11.06
N GLY A 109 7.98 4.49 10.82
CA GLY A 109 6.99 5.56 10.84
C GLY A 109 6.99 6.42 9.57
N SER A 110 7.91 6.17 8.63
CA SER A 110 7.91 6.88 7.35
C SER A 110 6.67 6.57 6.53
N TYR A 111 6.03 7.62 6.02
CA TYR A 111 4.89 7.47 5.12
C TYR A 111 5.28 6.71 3.85
N ILE A 112 4.37 5.83 3.42
CA ILE A 112 4.44 5.17 2.13
C ILE A 112 4.01 6.15 1.06
N THR A 113 4.79 6.25 -0.01
CA THR A 113 4.49 7.07 -1.17
C THR A 113 4.47 6.23 -2.45
N VAL A 114 4.00 6.83 -3.53
CA VAL A 114 4.23 6.32 -4.88
C VAL A 114 5.41 7.04 -5.52
N ALA A 115 6.30 6.31 -6.15
CA ALA A 115 7.42 6.88 -6.89
C ALA A 115 7.56 6.21 -8.26
N VAL A 116 8.34 6.83 -9.14
CA VAL A 116 8.71 6.18 -10.40
C VAL A 116 9.64 5.01 -10.08
N LYS A 117 9.36 3.86 -10.71
CA LYS A 117 10.16 2.64 -10.61
C LYS A 117 11.62 2.92 -11.00
N LYS A 118 12.52 2.65 -10.08
CA LYS A 118 13.97 2.77 -10.28
C LYS A 118 14.55 1.45 -10.81
N SER A 119 15.47 1.53 -11.76
CA SER A 119 16.19 0.36 -12.30
C SER A 119 17.34 -0.10 -11.42
N GLU A 120 17.89 0.80 -10.61
CA GLU A 120 19.03 0.61 -9.71
C GLU A 120 18.67 1.16 -8.33
N GLU A 121 19.35 0.67 -7.28
CA GLU A 121 19.15 1.11 -5.88
C GLU A 121 17.67 1.16 -5.46
N ASN A 122 16.90 0.16 -5.89
CA ASN A 122 15.45 0.14 -5.75
C ASN A 122 14.97 -0.67 -4.55
N ASP A 123 15.85 -1.00 -3.61
CA ASP A 123 15.53 -1.84 -2.45
C ASP A 123 14.34 -1.30 -1.63
N LEU A 124 14.16 0.03 -1.59
CA LEU A 124 13.04 0.71 -0.91
C LEU A 124 11.71 0.61 -1.67
N GLN A 125 11.77 0.22 -2.95
CA GLN A 125 10.60 -0.01 -3.81
C GLN A 125 10.27 -1.50 -3.94
N GLN A 126 10.99 -2.34 -3.21
CA GLN A 126 10.89 -3.79 -3.25
C GLN A 126 10.10 -4.28 -2.05
N TRP A 127 9.18 -5.20 -2.32
CA TRP A 127 8.24 -5.75 -1.35
C TRP A 127 8.09 -7.27 -1.52
N TYR A 128 7.85 -7.98 -0.42
CA TYR A 128 7.42 -9.38 -0.43
C TYR A 128 6.02 -9.51 0.15
N LEU A 129 5.29 -10.55 -0.27
CA LEU A 129 4.04 -10.94 0.38
C LEU A 129 4.35 -12.07 1.37
N GLU A 130 4.14 -11.81 2.65
CA GLU A 130 4.28 -12.80 3.72
C GLU A 130 2.88 -13.34 4.04
N PRO A 131 2.55 -14.61 3.77
CA PRO A 131 1.24 -15.17 4.12
C PRO A 131 0.91 -14.96 5.60
N TYR A 132 -0.35 -14.70 5.88
CA TYR A 132 -0.86 -14.64 7.25
C TYR A 132 -1.29 -16.03 7.70
N GLU A 133 -0.64 -16.53 8.75
CA GLU A 133 -0.92 -17.84 9.36
C GLU A 133 -1.72 -17.69 10.67
N GLY A 134 -2.65 -16.75 10.74
CA GLY A 134 -3.57 -16.67 11.89
C GLY A 134 -4.64 -17.76 11.78
N ASP A 135 -4.78 -18.58 12.83
CA ASP A 135 -5.93 -19.46 13.00
C ASP A 135 -7.20 -18.60 13.07
N CYS A 136 -8.14 -18.86 12.16
CA CYS A 136 -9.44 -18.20 12.09
C CYS A 136 -10.41 -18.68 13.18
#